data_AF-A0A961X3T3-F1
#
_entry.id   AF-A0A961X3T3-F1
#
_cell.length_a   1.000
_cell.length_b   1.000
_cell.length_c   1.000
_cell.angle_alpha   90.00
_cell.angle_beta   90.00
_cell.angle_gamma   90.00
#
_symmetry.space_group_name_H-M   'P 1'
#
loop_
_entity.id
_entity.type
_entity.pdbx_description
1 polymer ?
#
loop_
_entity_poly.entity_id
_entity_poly.type
_entity_poly.pdbx_seq_one_letter_code
_entity_poly.pdbx_strand_id
1 'polypeptide(L)' 'TMLLPGNLPHIAIVTGHASADGKRPLIVHNIGAGARLDDLLFAFRLDGHYRFNPAQA' A
#
# COMPACT_ATOMS: atom_id res chain seq x y z
N THR A 1 4.27 5.27 -1.03
CA THR A 1 5.44 4.37 -1.09
C THR A 1 5.72 3.88 0.32
N MET A 2 6.32 2.71 0.42
CA MET A 2 6.66 2.02 1.65
C MET A 2 8.12 1.58 1.58
N LEU A 3 8.81 1.62 2.72
CA LEU A 3 10.16 1.09 2.84
C LEU A 3 10.12 -0.26 3.56
N LEU A 4 10.45 -1.33 2.83
CA LEU A 4 10.54 -2.68 3.39
C LEU A 4 11.89 -2.90 4.10
N PRO A 5 12.02 -3.96 4.92
CA PRO A 5 13.31 -4.33 5.51
C PRO A 5 14.42 -4.42 4.46
N GLY A 6 15.62 -3.95 4.82
CA GLY A 6 16.74 -3.85 3.88
C GLY A 6 16.72 -2.58 3.00
N ASN A 7 15.93 -1.57 3.38
CA ASN A 7 15.85 -0.29 2.67
C ASN A 7 15.37 -0.45 1.22
N LEU A 8 14.41 -1.36 1.00
CA LEU A 8 13.86 -1.67 -0.31
C LEU A 8 12.61 -0.80 -0.56
N PRO A 9 12.64 0.14 -1.51
CA PRO A 9 11.47 0.95 -1.85
C PRO A 9 10.37 0.08 -2.47
N HIS A 10 9.13 0.31 -2.08
CA HIS A 10 7.97 -0.43 -2.55
C HIS A 10 6.78 0.49 -2.80
N ILE A 11 5.99 0.15 -3.82
CA ILE A 11 4.70 0.81 -4.11
C ILE A 11 3.59 -0.15 -3.71
N ALA A 12 2.62 0.37 -2.97
CA ALA A 12 1.35 -0.26 -2.73
C ALA A 12 0.22 0.72 -3.09
N ILE A 13 -0.94 0.18 -3.45
CA ILE A 13 -2.10 0.97 -3.85
C ILE A 13 -3.16 0.79 -2.77
N VAL A 14 -3.64 1.92 -2.22
CA VAL A 14 -4.75 1.93 -1.26
C VAL A 14 -6.05 1.58 -2.00
N THR A 15 -6.82 0.64 -1.47
CA THR A 15 -8.09 0.20 -2.06
C THR A 15 -9.29 0.74 -1.27
N GLY A 16 -10.50 0.53 -1.80
CA GLY A 16 -11.76 0.81 -1.08
C GLY A 16 -12.21 -0.29 -0.12
N HIS A 17 -11.50 -1.42 -0.04
CA HIS A 17 -11.85 -2.51 0.87
C HIS A 17 -11.39 -2.18 2.29
N ALA A 18 -12.23 -2.45 3.29
CA ALA A 18 -11.89 -2.22 4.69
C ALA A 18 -11.24 -3.46 5.33
N SER A 19 -10.43 -3.22 6.36
CA SER A 19 -9.94 -4.22 7.30
C SER A 19 -11.09 -4.95 8.02
N ALA A 20 -10.79 -6.09 8.62
CA ALA A 20 -11.78 -6.89 9.35
C ALA A 20 -12.45 -6.11 10.50
N ASP A 21 -11.73 -5.16 11.11
CA ASP A 21 -12.25 -4.26 12.15
C ASP A 21 -12.91 -2.99 11.60
N GLY A 22 -12.94 -2.79 10.27
CA GLY A 22 -13.55 -1.64 9.60
C GLY A 22 -12.77 -0.33 9.74
N LYS A 23 -11.58 -0.31 10.34
CA LYS A 23 -10.88 0.93 10.72
C LYS A 23 -9.95 1.50 9.66
N ARG A 24 -9.49 0.68 8.71
CA ARG A 24 -8.44 1.06 7.75
C ARG A 24 -8.69 0.41 6.39
N PRO A 25 -8.29 1.05 5.29
CA PRO A 25 -8.35 0.44 3.98
C PRO A 25 -7.24 -0.60 3.81
N LEU A 26 -7.56 -1.69 3.10
CA LEU A 26 -6.59 -2.68 2.65
C LEU A 26 -5.76 -2.13 1.50
N ILE A 27 -4.53 -2.64 1.37
CA ILE A 27 -3.63 -2.30 0.27
C ILE A 27 -3.49 -3.48 -0.69
N VAL A 28 -3.46 -3.20 -1.99
CA VAL A 28 -2.97 -4.17 -2.97
C VAL A 28 -1.48 -3.92 -3.20
N HIS A 29 -0.71 -5.01 -3.17
CA HIS A 29 0.74 -4.98 -3.31
C HIS A 29 1.23 -6.33 -3.87
N ASN A 30 2.51 -6.40 -4.23
CA ASN A 30 3.16 -7.64 -4.65
C ASN A 30 4.48 -7.80 -3.88
N ILE A 31 4.37 -8.14 -2.59
CA ILE A 31 5.52 -8.44 -1.73
C ILE A 31 5.64 -9.95 -1.66
N GLY A 32 6.73 -10.49 -2.21
CA GLY A 32 6.99 -11.93 -2.19
C GLY A 32 6.13 -12.71 -3.20
N ALA A 33 5.17 -13.48 -2.71
CA ALA A 33 4.47 -14.55 -3.45
C ALA A 33 3.32 -14.09 -4.36
N GLY A 34 3.46 -12.96 -5.05
CA GLY A 34 2.47 -12.44 -5.99
C GLY A 34 1.57 -11.33 -5.44
N ALA A 35 0.61 -10.90 -6.26
CA ALA A 35 -0.31 -9.83 -5.92
C ALA A 35 -1.28 -10.26 -4.82
N ARG A 36 -1.37 -9.47 -3.75
CA ARG A 36 -2.21 -9.74 -2.58
C ARG A 36 -2.92 -8.48 -2.11
N LEU A 37 -4.07 -8.69 -1.47
CA LEU A 37 -4.84 -7.66 -0.78
C LEU A 37 -4.68 -7.91 0.73
N ASP A 38 -3.84 -7.13 1.41
CA ASP A 38 -3.49 -7.35 2.81
C ASP A 38 -3.64 -6.06 3.63
N ASP A 39 -3.82 -6.23 4.94
CA ASP A 39 -3.99 -5.14 5.91
C ASP A 39 -2.63 -4.61 6.41
N LEU A 40 -1.89 -3.97 5.50
CA LEU A 40 -0.49 -3.59 5.70
C LEU A 40 -0.20 -2.08 5.52
N LEU A 41 -1.25 -1.23 5.44
CA LEU A 41 -1.08 0.21 5.16
C LEU A 41 -0.08 0.90 6.11
N PHE A 42 -0.01 0.46 7.36
CA PHE A 42 0.88 1.01 8.38
C PHE A 42 1.86 -0.03 8.95
N ALA A 43 2.01 -1.18 8.29
CA ALA A 43 2.93 -2.23 8.73
C ALA A 43 4.41 -1.91 8.41
N PHE A 44 4.63 -1.05 7.41
CA PHE A 44 5.96 -0.59 6.99
C PHE A 44 6.03 0.93 7.07
N ARG A 45 7.26 1.47 7.11
CA ARG A 45 7.47 2.92 7.09
C ARG A 45 6.93 3.50 5.78
N LEU A 46 6.00 4.45 5.88
CA LEU A 46 5.58 5.28 4.75
C LEU A 46 6.64 6.37 4.51
N ASP A 47 7.17 6.43 3.30
CA ASP A 47 8.12 7.46 2.86
C ASP A 47 7.54 8.39 1.78
N GLY A 48 6.29 8.15 1.38
CA GLY A 48 5.54 9.02 0.47
C GLY A 48 4.08 8.60 0.34
N HIS A 49 3.21 9.55 0.03
CA HIS A 49 1.80 9.30 -0.23
C HIS A 49 1.36 10.20 -1.40
N TYR A 50 0.88 9.57 -2.46
CA TYR A 50 0.61 10.24 -3.73
C TYR A 50 -0.79 9.89 -4.21
N ARG A 51 -1.42 10.84 -4.91
CA ARG A 51 -2.70 10.63 -5.59
C ARG A 51 -2.48 10.79 -7.09
N PHE A 52 -2.77 9.75 -7.85
CA PHE A 52 -2.73 9.83 -9.31
C PHE A 52 -3.89 10.70 -9.81
N ASN A 53 -3.58 11.72 -10.60
CA ASN A 53 -4.57 12.57 -11.27
C ASN A 53 -4.42 12.46 -12.80
N PRO A 54 -5.27 11.67 -13.48
CA PRO A 54 -5.13 11.47 -14.92
C PRO A 54 -5.40 12.73 -15.76
N ALA A 55 -6.05 13.76 -15.20
CA ALA A 55 -6.27 15.02 -15.91
C ALA A 55 -5.03 15.93 -15.95
N GLN A 56 -3.96 15.56 -15.24
CA GLN A 56 -2.68 16.28 -15.21
C GLN A 56 -1.57 15.58 -16.01
N ALA A 57 -1.91 14.49 -16.71
CA ALA A 57 -0.98 13.67 -17.50
C ALA A 57 -1.01 14.03 -18.99
#